data_AF-A0A0G0NLV5-F1
#
_entry.id   AF-A0A0G0NLV5-F1
#
_cell.length_a   1.000
_cell.length_b   1.000
_cell.length_c   1.000
_cell.angle_alpha   90.00
_cell.angle_beta   90.00
_cell.angle_gamma   90.00
#
_symmetry.space_group_name_H-M   'P 1'
#
loop_
_entity.id
_entity.type
_entity.pdbx_description
1 polymer ?
#
loop_
_entity_poly.entity_id
_entity_poly.type
_entity_poly.pdbx_seq_one_letter_code
_entity_poly.pdbx_strand_id
1 'polypeptide(L)'
;MQSETKQCQNCKQDFTIESDDFGFYKKIKVPTPTFCSECRAQRRFMWRNERTLYKRLCDKCGQSFIALYPQEIKIINFKFLMG
;
A
#
# COMPACT_ATOMS: atom_id res chain seq x y z
N MET A 1 19.21 17.91 12.80
CA MET A 1 19.14 16.91 13.88
C MET A 1 19.98 15.73 13.44
N GLN A 2 20.70 15.07 14.34
CA GLN A 2 21.38 13.82 14.01
C GLN A 2 20.34 12.69 13.91
N SER A 3 20.71 11.56 13.31
CA SER A 3 19.85 10.37 13.32
C SER A 3 19.59 9.90 14.76
N GLU A 4 18.42 9.32 14.99
CA GLU A 4 17.98 8.87 16.30
C GLU A 4 17.48 7.43 16.22
N THR A 5 18.10 6.53 16.98
CA THR A 5 17.60 5.15 17.14
C THR A 5 16.54 5.11 18.23
N LYS A 6 15.37 4.57 17.91
CA LYS A 6 14.25 4.36 18.84
C LYS A 6 13.83 2.91 18.87
N GLN A 7 13.27 2.49 20.00
CA GLN A 7 12.60 1.19 20.10
C GLN A 7 11.13 1.30 19.68
N CYS A 8 10.67 0.41 18.80
CA CYS A 8 9.28 0.35 18.36
C CYS A 8 8.34 -0.03 19.50
N GLN A 9 7.26 0.73 19.72
CA GLN A 9 6.28 0.43 20.76
C GLN A 9 5.57 -0.92 20.59
N ASN A 10 5.43 -1.43 19.35
CA ASN A 10 4.74 -2.68 19.02
C ASN A 10 5.64 -3.91 19.12
N CYS A 11 6.59 -4.04 18.18
CA CYS A 11 7.42 -5.23 18.04
C CYS A 11 8.71 -5.20 18.89
N LYS A 12 8.95 -4.09 19.60
CA LYS A 12 10.14 -3.87 20.45
C LYS A 12 11.49 -3.92 19.71
N GLN A 13 11.47 -3.95 18.38
CA GLN A 13 12.67 -3.84 17.55
C GLN A 13 13.12 -2.38 17.44
N ASP A 14 14.43 -2.18 17.34
CA ASP A 14 15.00 -0.87 17.11
C ASP A 14 14.79 -0.43 15.66
N PHE A 15 14.59 0.88 15.48
CA PHE A 15 14.50 1.51 14.18
C PHE A 15 15.10 2.92 14.22
N THR A 16 15.71 3.33 13.12
CA THR A 16 16.35 4.63 12.99
C THR A 16 15.38 5.64 12.37
N ILE A 17 15.40 6.87 12.89
CA ILE A 17 14.83 8.05 12.24
C ILE A 17 16.01 8.85 11.68
N GLU A 18 16.01 9.06 10.36
CA GLU A 18 17.10 9.76 9.70
C GLU A 18 17.04 11.27 9.96
N SER A 19 18.18 11.95 9.83
CA SER A 19 18.28 13.41 10.06
C SER A 19 17.25 14.20 9.23
N ASP A 20 16.99 13.74 8.02
CA ASP A 20 16.16 14.41 7.03
C ASP A 20 14.65 14.20 7.31
N ASP A 21 14.30 13.09 7.99
CA ASP A 21 12.92 12.77 8.37
C ASP A 21 12.34 13.81 9.34
N PHE A 22 13.16 14.36 10.23
CA PHE A 22 12.72 15.38 11.19
C PHE A 22 12.18 16.63 10.50
N GLY A 23 12.81 17.05 9.41
CA GLY A 23 12.34 18.17 8.60
C GLY A 23 10.98 17.89 7.97
N PHE A 24 10.80 16.67 7.46
CA PHE A 24 9.54 16.22 6.90
C PHE A 24 8.40 16.19 7.94
N TYR A 25 8.61 15.55 9.09
CA TYR A 25 7.60 15.47 10.16
C TYR A 25 7.19 16.86 10.67
N LYS A 26 8.15 17.78 10.83
CA LYS A 26 7.88 19.18 11.19
C LYS A 26 7.05 19.90 10.12
N LYS A 27 7.38 19.72 8.84
CA LYS A 27 6.66 20.35 7.72
C LYS A 27 5.19 19.95 7.67
N ILE A 28 4.89 18.67 7.90
CA ILE A 28 3.51 18.15 7.90
C ILE A 28 2.81 18.26 9.28
N LYS A 29 3.46 18.90 10.27
CA LYS A 29 2.94 19.15 11.63
C LYS A 29 2.52 17.87 12.38
N VAL A 30 3.35 16.82 12.30
CA VAL A 30 3.14 15.57 13.07
C VAL A 30 4.35 15.24 13.93
N PRO A 31 4.19 14.53 15.05
CA PRO A 31 5.32 14.07 15.85
C PRO A 31 6.12 12.98 15.13
N THR A 32 7.35 12.77 15.59
CA THR A 32 8.17 11.64 15.13
C THR A 32 7.51 10.30 15.48
N PRO A 33 7.72 9.25 14.67
CA PRO A 33 7.03 7.98 14.88
C PRO A 33 7.49 7.27 16.14
N THR A 34 6.54 6.61 16.81
CA THR A 34 6.80 5.67 17.90
C THR A 34 6.74 4.19 17.46
N PHE A 35 6.37 3.95 16.20
CA PHE A 35 6.27 2.64 15.56
C PHE A 35 7.23 2.58 14.38
N CYS A 36 7.92 1.45 14.20
CA CYS A 36 8.79 1.23 13.05
C CYS A 36 8.00 1.27 11.72
N SER A 37 8.73 1.39 10.61
CA SER A 37 8.16 1.44 9.25
C SER A 37 7.22 0.27 8.96
N GLU A 38 7.59 -0.94 9.38
CA GLU A 38 6.81 -2.16 9.17
C GLU A 38 5.51 -2.18 9.98
N CYS A 39 5.55 -1.90 11.28
CA CYS A 39 4.32 -1.85 12.08
C CYS A 39 3.37 -0.72 11.62
N ARG A 40 3.90 0.40 11.14
CA ARG A 40 3.08 1.44 10.49
C ARG A 40 2.46 0.93 9.18
N ALA A 41 3.19 0.14 8.39
CA ALA A 41 2.66 -0.48 7.18
C ALA A 41 1.53 -1.45 7.50
N GLN A 42 1.74 -2.37 8.46
CA GLN A 42 0.71 -3.31 8.93
C GLN A 42 -0.57 -2.58 9.34
N ARG A 43 -0.47 -1.49 10.13
CA ARG A 43 -1.63 -0.67 10.52
C ARG A 43 -2.34 -0.01 9.33
N ARG A 44 -1.59 0.47 8.33
CA ARG A 44 -2.17 1.02 7.09
C ARG A 44 -2.91 -0.05 6.28
N PHE A 45 -2.40 -1.29 6.29
CA PHE A 45 -2.97 -2.41 5.54
C PHE A 45 -4.05 -3.17 6.30
N MET A 46 -4.15 -3.02 7.63
CA MET A 46 -5.12 -3.74 8.48
C MET A 46 -6.57 -3.56 8.05
N TRP A 47 -6.92 -2.40 7.47
CA TRP A 47 -8.26 -2.08 6.99
C TRP A 47 -8.49 -2.45 5.52
N ARG A 48 -7.45 -2.91 4.82
CA ARG A 48 -7.59 -3.33 3.43
C ARG A 48 -8.11 -4.76 3.41
N ASN A 49 -9.36 -4.91 2.98
CA ASN A 49 -9.93 -6.22 2.70
C ASN A 49 -9.11 -6.96 1.64
N GLU A 50 -9.16 -8.29 1.71
CA GLU A 50 -8.59 -9.15 0.68
C GLU A 50 -9.18 -8.79 -0.68
N ARG A 51 -8.31 -8.73 -1.69
CA ARG A 51 -8.72 -8.52 -3.08
C ARG A 51 -8.79 -9.89 -3.74
N THR A 52 -9.99 -10.33 -4.09
CA THR A 52 -10.15 -11.53 -4.91
C THR A 52 -9.78 -11.21 -6.36
N LEU A 53 -8.90 -12.03 -6.94
CA LEU A 53 -8.53 -11.96 -8.34
C LEU A 53 -9.27 -13.05 -9.12
N TYR A 54 -10.00 -12.65 -10.16
CA TYR A 54 -10.77 -13.55 -11.01
C TYR A 54 -10.11 -13.69 -12.37
N LYS A 55 -9.88 -14.93 -12.81
CA LYS A 55 -9.59 -15.23 -14.21
C LYS A 55 -10.91 -15.18 -14.99
N ARG A 56 -11.03 -14.27 -15.95
CA ARG A 56 -12.26 -14.04 -16.73
C ARG A 56 -11.96 -13.69 -18.18
N LEU A 57 -13.00 -13.71 -19.01
CA LEU A 57 -12.93 -13.23 -20.39
C LEU A 57 -13.36 -11.76 -20.46
N CYS A 58 -12.76 -10.99 -21.38
CA CYS A 58 -13.18 -9.63 -21.69
C CYS A 58 -14.59 -9.66 -22.31
N ASP A 59 -15.51 -8.87 -21.76
CA ASP A 59 -16.91 -8.87 -22.21
C ASP A 59 -17.09 -8.33 -23.65
N LYS A 60 -16.05 -7.67 -24.20
CA LYS A 60 -16.03 -7.18 -25.58
C LYS A 60 -15.30 -8.11 -26.56
N CYS A 61 -14.09 -8.55 -26.24
CA CYS A 61 -13.22 -9.28 -27.18
C CYS A 61 -13.00 -10.76 -26.84
N GLY A 62 -13.56 -11.26 -25.73
CA GLY A 62 -13.47 -12.67 -25.34
C GLY A 62 -12.08 -13.14 -24.88
N GLN A 63 -11.10 -12.24 -24.78
CA GLN A 63 -9.74 -12.62 -24.35
C GLN A 63 -9.64 -12.84 -22.84
N SER A 64 -8.86 -13.83 -22.43
CA SER A 64 -8.60 -14.13 -21.03
C SER A 64 -7.74 -13.05 -20.36
N PHE A 65 -8.17 -12.57 -19.20
CA PHE A 65 -7.41 -11.65 -18.35
C PHE A 65 -7.76 -11.84 -16.86
N ILE A 66 -7.00 -11.19 -15.99
CA ILE A 66 -7.24 -11.17 -14.54
C ILE A 66 -7.90 -9.84 -14.16
N ALA A 67 -8.98 -9.90 -13.40
CA ALA A 67 -9.69 -8.72 -12.91
C ALA A 67 -9.98 -8.81 -11.40
N LEU A 68 -10.20 -7.65 -10.78
CA LEU A 68 -10.60 -7.53 -9.37
C LEU A 68 -12.11 -7.73 -9.14
N TYR A 69 -12.89 -7.83 -10.21
CA TYR A 69 -14.34 -7.83 -10.14
C TYR A 69 -14.92 -9.15 -10.66
N PRO A 70 -15.99 -9.66 -10.00
CA PRO A 70 -16.67 -10.89 -10.41
C PRO A 70 -17.30 -10.74 -11.80
N GLN A 71 -17.61 -11.89 -12.41
CA GLN A 71 -18.12 -11.99 -13.78
C GLN A 71 -19.46 -11.28 -14.00
N GLU A 72 -20.24 -11.06 -12.93
CA GLU A 72 -21.49 -10.28 -12.91
C GLU A 72 -21.29 -8.82 -13.34
N ILE A 73 -20.10 -8.26 -13.12
CA ILE A 73 -19.77 -6.89 -13.48
C ILE A 73 -19.16 -6.88 -14.89
N LYS A 74 -19.74 -6.12 -15.81
CA LYS A 74 -19.21 -5.94 -17.17
C LYS A 74 -17.90 -5.17 -17.15
N ILE A 75 -16.84 -5.76 -17.71
CA ILE A 75 -15.49 -5.20 -17.80
C ILE A 75 -14.91 -5.43 -19.19
N ILE A 76 -14.42 -4.33 -19.77
CA ILE A 76 -13.71 -4.32 -21.03
C ILE A 76 -12.23 -4.10 -20.73
N ASN A 77 -11.38 -4.98 -21.25
CA ASN A 77 -9.94 -4.80 -21.21
C ASN A 77 -9.51 -3.86 -22.36
N PHE A 78 -9.21 -2.60 -22.03
CA PHE A 78 -8.85 -1.56 -23.00
C PHE A 78 -7.45 -1.69 -23.60
N LYS A 79 -6.64 -2.67 -23.14
CA LYS A 79 -5.29 -2.92 -23.69
C LYS A 79 -5.30 -3.23 -25.19
N PHE A 80 -6.46 -3.56 -25.78
CA PHE A 80 -6.63 -3.92 -27.18
C PHE A 80 -7.47 -2.93 -28.00
N LEU A 81 -7.80 -1.75 -27.46
CA LEU A 81 -8.53 -0.70 -28.20
C LEU A 81 -7.62 0.36 -28.83
N MET A 82 -6.30 0.23 -28.66
CA MET A 82 -5.28 1.09 -29.26
C MET A 82 -4.38 0.27 -30.21
N GLY A 83 -5.00 -0.47 -31.13
CA GLY A 83 -4.34 -1.21 -32.21
C GLY A 83 -4.97 -0.86 -33.54
#